data_AF-A0A963YXW5-F1
#
_entry.id   AF-A0A963YXW5-F1
#
_cell.length_a   1.000
_cell.length_b   1.000
_cell.length_c   1.000
_cell.angle_alpha   90.00
_cell.angle_beta   90.00
_cell.angle_gamma   90.00
#
_symmetry.space_group_name_H-M   'P 1'
#
loop_
_entity.id
_entity.type
_entity.pdbx_description
1 polymer ?
#
loop_
_entity_poly.entity_id
_entity_poly.type
_entity_poly.pdbx_seq_one_letter_code
_entity_poly.pdbx_strand_id
1 'polypeptide(L)'
;MPFTSFAEIEIMPDGSRPPIWFALDESRPLAFFAGIWTRWTSVRKLKEDETTNDLFAFLTTEPNAIVGKYHPKAMPVILTTPNEIETWLAAPPAEALRLQRALPDDALIVVAPGDKQDGPAPELEPFRLTP
;
A
#
# COMPACT_ATOMS: atom_id res chain seq x y z
N MET A 1 1.32 -7.06 1.97
CA MET A 1 0.31 -6.36 2.81
C MET A 1 -0.92 -6.10 1.96
N PRO A 2 -2.09 -6.69 2.24
CA PRO A 2 -3.28 -6.59 1.39
C PRO A 2 -3.88 -5.17 1.41
N PHE A 3 -4.38 -4.71 0.27
CA PHE A 3 -5.14 -3.47 0.13
C PHE A 3 -6.10 -3.56 -1.08
N THR A 4 -7.13 -2.72 -1.09
CA THR A 4 -8.05 -2.53 -2.23
C THR A 4 -7.88 -1.15 -2.88
N SER A 5 -7.51 -0.16 -2.08
CA SER A 5 -7.15 1.19 -2.50
C SER A 5 -6.15 1.80 -1.51
N PHE A 6 -5.48 2.87 -1.91
CA PHE A 6 -4.59 3.65 -1.05
C PHE A 6 -4.67 5.13 -1.37
N ALA A 7 -4.32 5.98 -0.40
CA ALA A 7 -4.37 7.41 -0.57
C ALA A 7 -2.97 8.03 -0.58
N GLU A 8 -2.79 9.06 -1.41
CA GLU A 8 -1.73 10.06 -1.25
C GLU A 8 -2.36 11.42 -0.94
N ILE A 9 -1.54 12.36 -0.47
CA ILE A 9 -1.99 13.72 -0.15
C ILE A 9 -1.72 14.64 -1.34
N GLU A 10 -2.77 15.25 -1.88
CA GLU A 10 -2.62 16.35 -2.84
C GLU A 10 -2.37 17.67 -2.10
N ILE A 11 -1.40 18.46 -2.56
CA ILE A 11 -1.13 19.78 -2.00
C ILE A 11 -1.80 20.83 -2.90
N MET A 12 -2.89 21.40 -2.41
CA MET A 12 -3.68 22.38 -3.17
C MET A 12 -3.08 23.80 -3.05
N PRO A 13 -3.36 24.70 -4.01
CA PRO A 13 -2.87 26.09 -3.96
C PRO A 13 -3.34 26.89 -2.72
N ASP A 14 -4.48 26.52 -2.14
CA ASP A 14 -5.03 27.13 -0.92
C ASP A 14 -4.39 26.57 0.38
N GLY A 15 -3.43 25.65 0.25
CA GLY A 15 -2.75 24.99 1.36
C GLY A 15 -3.51 23.80 1.94
N SER A 16 -4.71 23.50 1.45
CA SER A 16 -5.44 22.29 1.83
C SER A 16 -4.72 21.03 1.33
N ARG A 17 -4.97 19.92 2.02
CA ARG A 17 -4.28 18.64 1.84
C ARG A 17 -5.26 17.47 1.72
N PRO A 18 -6.18 17.51 0.75
CA PRO A 18 -7.13 16.43 0.57
C PRO A 18 -6.42 15.13 0.19
N PRO A 19 -6.94 13.97 0.62
CA PRO A 19 -6.51 12.69 0.10
C PRO A 19 -6.99 12.49 -1.34
N ILE A 20 -6.17 11.81 -2.13
CA ILE A 20 -6.51 11.28 -3.45
C ILE A 20 -6.34 9.76 -3.40
N TRP A 21 -7.40 9.04 -3.71
CA TRP A 21 -7.44 7.59 -3.61
C TRP A 21 -7.17 6.93 -4.94
N PHE A 22 -6.27 5.95 -4.94
CA PHE A 22 -5.87 5.15 -6.09
C PHE A 22 -6.28 3.69 -5.91
N ALA A 23 -6.67 3.05 -7.01
CA ALA A 23 -6.90 1.61 -7.09
C ALA A 23 -6.46 1.09 -8.46
N LEU A 24 -6.42 -0.24 -8.63
CA LEU A 24 -6.11 -0.86 -9.92
C LEU A 24 -7.21 -0.57 -10.97
N ASP A 25 -8.48 -0.57 -10.54
CA ASP A 25 -9.65 -0.18 -11.33
C ASP A 25 -10.82 0.19 -10.40
N GLU A 26 -11.98 0.55 -10.97
CA GLU A 26 -13.19 0.95 -10.25
C GLU A 26 -13.73 -0.13 -9.30
N SER A 27 -13.49 -1.40 -9.61
CA SER A 27 -13.91 -2.53 -8.77
C SER A 27 -13.02 -2.71 -7.53
N ARG A 28 -11.88 -2.01 -7.46
CA ARG A 28 -10.92 -2.03 -6.33
C ARG A 28 -10.48 -3.46 -5.97
N PRO A 29 -9.96 -4.25 -6.94
CA PRO A 29 -9.58 -5.63 -6.69
C PRO A 29 -8.46 -5.69 -5.65
N LEU A 30 -8.40 -6.81 -4.93
CA LEU A 30 -7.36 -7.06 -3.94
C LEU A 30 -5.97 -7.05 -4.59
N ALA A 31 -5.07 -6.25 -4.02
CA ALA A 31 -3.67 -6.19 -4.38
C ALA A 31 -2.79 -6.21 -3.12
N PHE A 32 -1.47 -6.25 -3.28
CA PHE A 32 -0.56 -6.34 -2.15
C PHE A 32 0.59 -5.36 -2.28
N PHE A 33 0.89 -4.62 -1.21
CA PHE A 33 2.19 -3.97 -1.11
C PHE A 33 3.28 -4.98 -0.78
N ALA A 34 4.48 -4.77 -1.34
CA ALA A 34 5.69 -5.52 -1.00
C ALA A 34 6.12 -5.22 0.44
N GLY A 35 5.57 -5.99 1.37
CA GLY A 35 5.69 -5.78 2.82
C GLY A 35 6.85 -6.53 3.44
N ILE A 36 7.46 -5.95 4.47
CA ILE A 36 8.40 -6.60 5.38
C ILE A 36 7.83 -6.58 6.80
N TRP A 37 8.28 -7.51 7.63
CA TRP A 37 7.89 -7.54 9.04
C TRP A 37 9.08 -7.91 9.93
N THR A 38 9.00 -7.52 11.20
CA THR A 38 10.00 -7.88 12.21
C THR A 38 9.38 -7.88 13.59
N ARG A 39 9.90 -8.72 14.49
CA ARG A 39 9.60 -8.65 15.92
C ARG A 39 10.59 -7.70 16.58
N TRP A 40 10.09 -6.67 17.24
CA TRP A 40 10.92 -5.59 17.78
C TRP A 40 10.48 -5.18 19.18
N THR A 41 11.46 -5.00 20.08
CA THR A 41 11.25 -4.52 21.45
C THR A 41 11.68 -3.05 21.53
N SER A 42 10.75 -2.17 21.91
CA SER A 42 11.03 -0.74 22.08
C SER A 42 9.92 -0.02 22.85
N VAL A 43 10.19 1.20 23.30
CA VAL A 43 9.15 2.16 23.72
C VAL A 43 8.59 2.84 22.47
N ARG A 44 7.31 2.61 22.15
CA ARG A 44 6.66 3.12 20.93
C ARG A 44 5.80 4.35 21.16
N LYS A 45 5.25 4.55 22.37
CA LYS A 45 4.44 5.71 22.74
C LYS A 45 4.91 6.26 24.07
N LEU A 46 4.75 7.58 24.26
CA LEU A 46 5.20 8.29 25.46
C LEU A 46 4.60 7.74 26.77
N LYS A 47 3.40 7.14 26.71
CA LYS A 47 2.67 6.58 27.87
C LYS A 47 2.71 5.06 27.93
N GLU A 48 3.59 4.42 27.18
CA GLU A 48 3.76 2.96 27.20
C GLU A 48 5.18 2.63 27.68
N ASP A 49 5.29 1.58 28.49
CA ASP A 49 6.58 0.98 28.81
C ASP A 49 7.15 0.27 27.57
N GLU A 50 8.36 -0.28 27.71
CA GLU A 50 8.96 -1.07 26.65
C GLU A 50 8.10 -2.31 26.34
N THR A 51 7.77 -2.50 25.06
CA THR A 51 6.93 -3.60 24.60
C THR A 51 7.56 -4.31 23.41
N THR A 52 7.35 -5.61 23.32
CA THR A 52 7.70 -6.42 22.15
C THR A 52 6.51 -6.53 21.22
N ASN A 53 6.67 -6.09 19.98
CA ASN A 53 5.59 -6.02 18.99
C ASN A 53 6.04 -6.64 17.67
N ASP A 54 5.09 -7.22 16.94
CA ASP A 54 5.28 -7.55 15.52
C ASP A 54 4.96 -6.30 14.70
N LEU A 55 5.99 -5.73 14.08
CA LEU A 55 5.91 -4.52 13.27
C LEU A 55 6.01 -4.87 11.80
N PHE A 56 5.38 -4.06 10.96
CA PHE A 56 5.47 -4.18 9.52
C PHE A 56 5.70 -2.83 8.86
N ALA A 57 6.23 -2.90 7.65
CA ALA A 57 6.37 -1.80 6.72
C ALA A 57 6.23 -2.34 5.30
N PHE A 58 6.26 -1.47 4.31
CA PHE A 58 6.32 -1.87 2.90
C PHE A 58 7.33 -0.99 2.17
N LEU A 59 7.86 -1.51 1.07
CA LEU A 59 8.82 -0.80 0.25
C LEU A 59 8.11 0.28 -0.57
N THR A 60 8.82 1.37 -0.80
CA THR A 60 8.46 2.42 -1.76
C THR A 60 9.45 2.46 -2.91
N THR A 61 9.07 3.10 -3.99
CA THR A 61 9.85 3.30 -5.22
C THR A 61 9.52 4.67 -5.81
N GLU A 62 10.17 5.05 -6.91
CA GLU A 62 9.81 6.27 -7.66
C GLU A 62 8.35 6.17 -8.14
N PRO A 63 7.59 7.27 -8.14
CA PRO A 63 6.19 7.23 -8.57
C PRO A 63 6.07 7.10 -10.09
N ASN A 64 5.04 6.39 -10.54
CA ASN A 64 4.61 6.43 -11.93
C ASN A 64 3.95 7.79 -12.27
N ALA A 65 3.60 8.01 -13.54
CA ALA A 65 3.04 9.29 -13.99
C ALA A 65 1.68 9.64 -13.36
N ILE A 66 0.94 8.67 -12.81
CA ILE A 66 -0.35 8.91 -12.15
C ILE A 66 -0.13 9.37 -10.71
N VAL A 67 0.61 8.61 -9.92
CA VAL A 67 0.89 8.95 -8.52
C VAL A 67 1.77 10.19 -8.45
N GLY A 68 2.74 10.33 -9.35
CA GLY A 68 3.71 11.43 -9.37
C GLY A 68 3.09 12.80 -9.57
N LYS A 69 1.86 12.89 -10.11
CA LYS A 69 1.09 14.14 -10.19
C LYS A 69 0.73 14.70 -8.81
N TYR A 70 0.51 13.81 -7.83
CA TYR A 70 0.03 14.16 -6.50
C TYR A 70 1.13 14.02 -5.45
N HIS A 71 1.98 12.99 -5.57
CA HIS A 71 3.07 12.71 -4.65
C HIS A 71 4.37 12.37 -5.40
N PRO A 72 5.19 13.38 -5.75
CA PRO A 72 6.34 13.21 -6.64
C PRO A 72 7.54 12.48 -6.00
N LYS A 73 7.51 12.24 -4.70
CA LYS A 73 8.66 11.66 -3.97
C LYS A 73 8.72 10.14 -4.05
N ALA A 74 7.57 9.48 -4.04
CA ALA A 74 7.49 8.03 -3.97
C ALA A 74 6.08 7.53 -4.27
N MET A 75 5.99 6.27 -4.66
CA MET A 75 4.77 5.45 -4.55
C MET A 75 5.09 4.13 -3.82
N PRO A 76 4.07 3.42 -3.28
CA PRO A 76 4.26 2.07 -2.77
C PRO A 76 4.66 1.09 -3.88
N VAL A 77 5.46 0.08 -3.54
CA VAL A 77 5.68 -1.08 -4.42
C VAL A 77 4.46 -2.00 -4.35
N ILE A 78 3.80 -2.21 -5.49
CA ILE A 78 2.56 -2.99 -5.59
C ILE A 78 2.82 -4.28 -6.37
N LEU A 79 2.42 -5.41 -5.79
CA LEU A 79 2.41 -6.73 -6.38
C LEU A 79 1.00 -7.01 -6.90
N THR A 80 0.89 -7.35 -8.19
CA THR A 80 -0.39 -7.44 -8.91
C THR A 80 -0.70 -8.84 -9.39
N THR A 81 0.29 -9.74 -9.41
CA THR A 81 0.11 -11.11 -9.87
C THR A 81 0.43 -12.13 -8.78
N PRO A 82 -0.18 -13.33 -8.83
CA PRO A 82 0.17 -14.42 -7.93
C PRO A 82 1.66 -14.77 -7.95
N ASN A 83 2.29 -14.69 -9.13
CA ASN A 83 3.72 -14.96 -9.27
C ASN A 83 4.57 -13.91 -8.56
N GLU A 84 4.25 -12.62 -8.68
CA GLU A 84 4.96 -11.56 -7.94
C GLU A 84 4.81 -11.73 -6.43
N ILE A 85 3.62 -12.14 -5.96
CA ILE A 85 3.36 -12.42 -4.53
C ILE A 85 4.23 -13.59 -4.06
N GLU A 86 4.23 -14.71 -4.80
CA GLU A 86 5.03 -15.89 -4.47
C GLU A 86 6.53 -15.57 -4.48
N THR A 87 7.02 -14.85 -5.49
CA THR A 87 8.41 -14.39 -5.56
C THR A 87 8.77 -13.53 -4.34
N TRP A 88 7.91 -12.61 -3.94
CA TRP A 88 8.17 -11.76 -2.76
C TRP A 88 8.23 -12.56 -1.46
N LEU A 89 7.40 -13.60 -1.32
CA LEU A 89 7.30 -14.40 -0.10
C LEU A 89 8.37 -15.49 0.02
N ALA A 90 8.82 -16.06 -1.10
CA ALA A 90 9.62 -17.29 -1.09
C ALA A 90 11.00 -17.16 -1.76
N ALA A 91 11.22 -16.20 -2.66
CA ALA A 91 12.49 -16.10 -3.38
C ALA A 91 13.62 -15.53 -2.51
N PRO A 92 14.90 -15.77 -2.87
CA PRO A 92 16.03 -15.12 -2.22
C PRO A 92 15.91 -13.58 -2.29
N PRO A 93 16.41 -12.84 -1.29
CA PRO A 93 16.24 -11.38 -1.24
C PRO A 93 16.68 -10.64 -2.51
N ALA A 94 17.77 -11.08 -3.15
CA ALA A 94 18.27 -10.46 -4.38
C ALA A 94 17.29 -10.59 -5.57
N GLU A 95 16.45 -11.62 -5.58
CA GLU A 95 15.42 -11.82 -6.60
C GLU A 95 14.15 -11.05 -6.25
N ALA A 96 13.67 -11.17 -5.01
CA ALA A 96 12.48 -10.46 -4.53
C ALA A 96 12.63 -8.92 -4.67
N LEU A 97 13.80 -8.37 -4.35
CA LEU A 97 14.06 -6.93 -4.45
C LEU A 97 14.02 -6.39 -5.89
N ARG A 98 14.06 -7.24 -6.92
CA ARG A 98 13.81 -6.81 -8.31
C ARG A 98 12.38 -6.32 -8.54
N LEU A 99 11.46 -6.68 -7.65
CA LEU A 99 10.08 -6.20 -7.65
C LEU A 99 9.94 -4.79 -7.09
N GLN A 100 10.99 -4.17 -6.52
CA GLN A 100 10.98 -2.78 -6.07
C GLN A 100 11.03 -1.81 -7.27
N ARG A 101 9.93 -1.75 -8.01
CA ARG A 101 9.78 -0.96 -9.24
C ARG A 101 8.40 -0.30 -9.27
N ALA A 102 8.29 0.83 -9.96
CA ALA A 102 7.00 1.46 -10.22
C ALA A 102 6.10 0.54 -11.06
N LEU A 103 4.79 0.64 -10.84
CA LEU A 103 3.83 0.10 -11.81
C LEU A 103 3.84 0.93 -13.10
N PRO A 104 3.37 0.37 -14.24
CA PRO A 104 3.12 1.13 -15.46
C PRO A 104 2.23 2.37 -15.23
N ASP A 105 2.34 3.35 -16.13
CA ASP A 105 1.62 4.62 -16.05
C ASP A 105 0.09 4.51 -16.24
N ASP A 106 -0.41 3.34 -16.63
CA ASP A 106 -1.83 3.03 -16.86
C ASP A 106 -2.39 1.99 -15.88
N ALA A 107 -1.59 1.53 -14.92
CA ALA A 107 -1.94 0.44 -14.02
C ALA A 107 -2.78 0.85 -12.79
N LEU A 108 -3.02 2.15 -12.60
CA LEU A 108 -3.80 2.71 -11.49
C LEU A 108 -4.78 3.74 -12.02
N ILE A 109 -5.88 3.97 -11.30
CA ILE A 109 -6.80 5.08 -11.53
C ILE A 109 -7.07 5.83 -10.23
N VAL A 110 -7.49 7.09 -10.34
CA VAL A 110 -8.04 7.84 -9.20
C VAL A 110 -9.50 7.46 -9.04
N VAL A 111 -9.86 6.88 -7.89
CA VAL A 111 -11.23 6.39 -7.61
C VAL A 111 -12.04 7.32 -6.70
N ALA A 112 -11.39 8.19 -5.94
CA ALA A 112 -12.06 9.20 -5.11
C ALA A 112 -11.11 10.35 -4.73
N PRO A 113 -11.47 11.62 -5.00
CA PRO A 113 -10.76 12.78 -4.48
C PRO A 113 -11.46 13.40 -3.25
N GLY A 114 -10.71 13.97 -2.32
CA GLY A 114 -11.22 14.91 -1.31
C GLY A 114 -11.72 14.31 0.00
N ASP A 115 -12.26 13.10 -0.03
CA ASP A 115 -12.88 12.48 1.15
C ASP A 115 -11.91 11.61 1.97
N LYS A 116 -12.11 11.58 3.29
CA LYS A 116 -11.31 10.74 4.21
C LYS A 116 -11.43 9.24 3.96
N GLN A 117 -12.39 8.81 3.16
CA GLN A 117 -12.66 7.43 2.78
C GLN A 117 -12.98 7.40 1.28
N ASP A 118 -12.68 6.31 0.59
CA ASP A 118 -12.86 6.15 -0.86
C ASP A 118 -14.16 5.44 -1.26
N GLY A 119 -15.05 5.20 -0.30
CA GLY A 119 -16.31 4.49 -0.48
C GLY A 119 -16.71 3.68 0.76
N PRO A 120 -17.86 2.98 0.72
CA PRO A 120 -18.22 2.02 1.75
C PRO A 120 -17.21 0.87 1.77
N ALA A 121 -16.85 0.39 2.96
CA ALA A 121 -15.99 -0.79 3.09
C ALA A 121 -16.65 -1.98 2.37
N PRO A 122 -15.88 -2.79 1.61
CA PRO A 122 -16.43 -3.99 1.01
C PRO A 122 -16.98 -4.90 2.10
N GLU A 123 -18.13 -5.53 1.83
CA GLU A 123 -18.71 -6.53 2.72
C GLU A 123 -17.79 -7.76 2.69
N LEU A 124 -16.94 -7.88 3.70
CA LEU A 124 -16.03 -9.03 3.84
C LEU A 124 -16.84 -10.22 4.37
N GLU A 125 -17.08 -11.20 3.51
CA GLU A 125 -17.56 -12.51 3.98
C GLU A 125 -16.55 -13.06 5.01
N PRO A 126 -17.01 -13.50 6.19
CA PRO A 126 -16.12 -14.01 7.21
C PRO A 126 -15.30 -15.17 6.65
N PHE A 127 -13.98 -15.10 6.83
CA PHE A 127 -13.06 -16.15 6.43
C PHE A 127 -13.45 -17.46 7.13
N ARG A 128 -14.08 -18.37 6.38
CA ARG A 128 -14.43 -19.70 6.88
C ARG A 128 -13.20 -20.58 6.76
N LEU A 129 -12.58 -20.88 7.89
CA LEU A 129 -11.75 -22.08 7.99
C LEU A 129 -12.67 -23.28 7.70
N THR A 130 -12.53 -23.91 6.54
CA THR A 130 -13.07 -25.26 6.36
C THR A 130 -12.36 -26.18 7.36
N PRO A 131 -13.10 -27.02 8.09
CA PRO A 131 -12.54 -27.91 9.12
C PRO A 131 -11.53 -28.92 8.55
#